data_AF-A0A1C3F9N6-F1
#
_entry.id   AF-A0A1C3F9N6-F1
#
_cell.length_a   1.000
_cell.length_b   1.000
_cell.length_c   1.000
_cell.angle_alpha   90.00
_cell.angle_beta   90.00
_cell.angle_gamma   90.00
#
_symmetry.space_group_name_H-M   'P 1'
#
loop_
_entity.id
_entity.type
_entity.pdbx_description
1 polymer ?
#
loop_
_entity_poly.entity_id
_entity_poly.type
_entity_poly.pdbx_seq_one_letter_code
_entity_poly.pdbx_strand_id
1 'polypeptide(L)' 'MTVQSDLQKAVAAAQSALGTYSTFSLSTQDQSAKAMFEELSKDAQRHVTMLNNRLAYIEQSNPMNQQTT' A
#
# COMPACT_ATOMS: atom_id res chain seq x y z
N MET A 1 12.08 4.21 16.29
CA MET A 1 11.29 3.61 15.19
C MET A 1 10.54 2.43 15.78
N THR A 2 9.24 2.35 15.53
CA THR A 2 8.40 1.21 15.92
C THR A 2 7.92 0.49 14.67
N VAL A 3 7.56 -0.80 14.80
CA VAL A 3 6.98 -1.59 13.71
C VAL A 3 5.76 -0.88 13.08
N GLN A 4 4.96 -0.17 13.90
CA GLN A 4 3.84 0.64 13.41
C GLN A 4 4.31 1.79 12.51
N SER A 5 5.30 2.57 12.95
CA SER A 5 5.83 3.69 12.15
C SER A 5 6.49 3.22 10.84
N ASP A 6 7.08 2.02 10.85
CA ASP A 6 7.69 1.44 9.65
C ASP A 6 6.62 0.89 8.68
N LEU A 7 5.52 0.34 9.19
CA LEU A 7 4.37 -0.04 8.37
C LEU A 7 3.68 1.16 7.73
N GLN A 8 3.51 2.27 8.46
CA GLN A 8 2.95 3.50 7.90
C GLN A 8 3.79 4.04 6.74
N LYS A 9 5.12 4.02 6.88
CA LYS A 9 6.04 4.37 5.79
C LYS A 9 5.91 3.42 4.59
N ALA A 10 5.79 2.12 4.85
CA ALA A 10 5.60 1.13 3.79
C ALA A 10 4.27 1.32 3.04
N VAL A 11 3.18 1.65 3.74
CA VAL A 11 1.90 2.00 3.12
C VAL A 11 2.05 3.22 2.21
N ALA A 12 2.69 4.29 2.69
CA ALA A 12 2.90 5.50 1.91
C ALA A 12 3.75 5.24 0.65
N ALA A 13 4.81 4.42 0.76
CA ALA A 13 5.63 4.03 -0.38
C ALA A 13 4.83 3.21 -1.41
N ALA A 14 3.99 2.27 -0.95
CA ALA A 14 3.13 1.47 -1.83
C ALA A 14 2.06 2.34 -2.54
N GLN A 15 1.47 3.31 -1.84
CA GLN A 15 0.54 4.27 -2.44
C GLN A 15 1.21 5.16 -3.50
N SER A 16 2.45 5.60 -3.24
CA SER A 16 3.23 6.37 -4.21
C SER A 16 3.53 5.55 -5.48
N ALA A 17 3.91 4.28 -5.31
CA ALA A 17 4.12 3.35 -6.42
C ALA A 17 2.82 3.13 -7.22
N LEU A 18 1.70 2.89 -6.54
CA LEU A 18 0.37 2.76 -7.15
C LEU A 18 0.01 3.97 -8.03
N GLY A 19 0.17 5.18 -7.50
CA GLY A 19 -0.10 6.42 -8.24
C GLY A 19 0.83 6.59 -9.45
N THR A 20 2.11 6.25 -9.28
CA THR A 20 3.12 6.31 -10.34
C THR A 20 2.78 5.36 -11.49
N TYR A 21 2.51 4.08 -11.20
CA TYR A 21 2.16 3.09 -12.22
C TYR A 21 0.85 3.43 -12.93
N SER A 22 -0.16 3.92 -12.19
CA SER A 22 -1.41 4.38 -12.78
C SER A 22 -1.18 5.53 -13.75
N THR A 23 -0.34 6.50 -13.38
CA THR A 23 0.03 7.62 -14.25
C THR A 23 0.77 7.14 -15.50
N PHE A 24 1.68 6.18 -15.37
CA PHE A 24 2.43 5.61 -16.50
C PHE A 24 1.53 4.85 -17.48
N SER A 25 0.57 4.06 -16.98
CA SER A 25 -0.44 3.40 -17.83
C SER A 25 -1.28 4.39 -18.63
N LEU A 26 -1.62 5.54 -18.03
CA LEU A 26 -2.38 6.60 -18.70
C LEU A 26 -1.54 7.38 -19.73
N SER A 27 -0.23 7.49 -19.50
CA SER A 27 0.65 8.36 -20.29
C SER A 27 1.37 7.64 -21.44
N THR A 28 1.54 6.32 -21.33
CA THR A 28 2.25 5.53 -22.35
C THR A 28 1.39 5.30 -23.59
N GLN A 29 2.01 5.35 -24.77
CA GLN A 29 1.40 4.97 -26.05
C GLN A 29 1.69 3.50 -26.43
N ASP A 30 2.64 2.86 -25.75
CA ASP A 30 2.94 1.45 -25.95
C ASP A 30 1.89 0.58 -25.23
N GLN A 31 1.14 -0.21 -26.01
CA GLN A 31 0.04 -1.03 -25.49
C GLN A 31 0.52 -2.17 -24.58
N SER A 32 1.72 -2.71 -24.79
CA SER A 32 2.33 -3.72 -23.93
C SER A 32 2.74 -3.11 -22.59
N ALA A 33 3.41 -1.96 -22.63
CA ALA A 33 3.78 -1.21 -21.43
C ALA A 33 2.54 -0.76 -20.64
N LYS A 34 1.46 -0.37 -21.32
CA LYS A 34 0.18 -0.04 -20.69
C LYS A 34 -0.33 -1.21 -19.84
N ALA A 35 -0.43 -2.40 -20.43
CA ALA A 35 -0.88 -3.59 -19.72
C ALA A 35 0.04 -3.95 -18.54
N MET A 36 1.35 -3.82 -18.72
CA MET A 36 2.33 -4.02 -17.65
C MET A 36 2.10 -3.04 -16.48
N PHE A 37 1.94 -1.75 -16.75
CA PHE A 37 1.70 -0.74 -15.70
C PHE A 37 0.34 -0.89 -15.02
N GLU A 38 -0.70 -1.33 -15.73
CA GLU A 38 -1.97 -1.68 -15.13
C GLU A 38 -1.84 -2.84 -14.14
N GLU A 39 -1.05 -3.86 -14.49
CA GLU A 39 -0.81 -4.99 -13.58
C GLU A 39 0.02 -4.58 -12.36
N LEU A 40 1.09 -3.80 -12.56
CA LEU A 40 1.88 -3.23 -11.46
C LEU A 40 1.04 -2.35 -10.52
N SER A 41 0.09 -1.59 -11.07
CA SER A 41 -0.86 -0.80 -10.29
C SER A 41 -1.75 -1.68 -9.42
N LYS A 42 -2.34 -2.76 -9.98
CA LYS A 42 -3.12 -3.73 -9.19
C LYS A 42 -2.29 -4.35 -8.07
N ASP A 43 -1.04 -4.70 -8.34
CA ASP A 43 -0.12 -5.29 -7.35
C ASP A 43 0.19 -4.31 -6.22
N ALA A 44 0.49 -3.06 -6.55
CA ALA A 44 0.69 -2.01 -5.56
C ALA A 44 -0.59 -1.79 -4.72
N GLN A 45 -1.78 -1.84 -5.32
CA GLN A 45 -3.04 -1.79 -4.59
C GLN A 45 -3.19 -2.98 -3.62
N ARG A 46 -2.81 -4.19 -4.02
CA ARG A 46 -2.78 -5.37 -3.12
C ARG A 46 -1.83 -5.15 -1.95
N HIS A 47 -0.64 -4.58 -2.19
CA HIS A 47 0.31 -4.24 -1.14
C HIS A 47 -0.30 -3.24 -0.13
N VAL A 48 -0.91 -2.16 -0.61
CA VAL A 48 -1.57 -1.15 0.23
C VAL A 48 -2.62 -1.81 1.14
N THR A 49 -3.48 -2.67 0.58
CA THR A 49 -4.51 -3.38 1.35
C THR A 49 -3.90 -4.29 2.42
N MET A 50 -2.91 -5.12 2.07
CA MET A 50 -2.28 -6.03 3.03
C MET A 50 -1.58 -5.29 4.17
N LEU A 51 -0.85 -4.22 3.85
CA LEU A 51 -0.13 -3.42 4.84
C LEU A 51 -1.08 -2.66 5.76
N ASN A 52 -2.18 -2.10 5.23
CA ASN A 52 -3.21 -1.46 6.04
C ASN A 52 -3.92 -2.45 6.97
N ASN A 53 -4.24 -3.66 6.49
CA ASN A 53 -4.81 -4.70 7.35
C ASN A 53 -3.87 -5.06 8.51
N ARG A 54 -2.56 -5.15 8.24
CA ARG A 54 -1.56 -5.41 9.28
C ARG A 54 -1.44 -4.24 10.27
N LEU A 55 -1.47 -3.02 9.77
CA LEU A 55 -1.42 -1.81 10.59
C LEU A 55 -2.62 -1.77 11.54
N ALA A 56 -3.83 -1.99 11.02
CA ALA A 56 -5.06 -2.04 11.81
C ALA A 56 -5.02 -3.13 12.88
N TYR A 57 -4.50 -4.32 12.55
CA TYR A 57 -4.32 -5.39 13.54
C TYR A 57 -3.39 -4.98 14.69
N ILE A 58 -2.27 -4.32 14.39
CA ILE A 58 -1.32 -3.85 15.42
C ILE A 58 -1.96 -2.76 16.28
N GLU A 59 -2.72 -1.85 15.67
CA GLU A 59 -3.44 -0.79 16.40
C GLU A 59 -4.50 -1.37 17.33
N GLN A 60 -5.26 -2.37 16.90
CA GLN A 60 -6.26 -3.05 17.74
C GLN A 60 -5.62 -3.98 18.78
N SER A 61 -4.49 -4.61 18.46
CA SER A 61 -3.77 -5.51 19.36
C SER A 61 -2.85 -4.77 20.34
N ASN A 62 -2.85 -3.44 20.29
CA ASN A 62 -2.00 -2.64 21.15
C ASN A 62 -2.53 -2.78 22.60
N PRO A 63 -1.72 -3.24 23.56
CA PRO A 63 -2.21 -3.55 24.91
C PRO A 63 -2.88 -2.37 25.62
N MET A 64 -2.54 -1.12 25.27
CA MET A 64 -3.26 0.07 25.77
C MET A 64 -4.72 0.16 25.28
N ASN A 65 -5.02 -0.35 24.07
CA ASN A 65 -6.39 -0.46 23.54
C ASN A 65 -7.15 -1.68 24.07
N GLN A 66 -6.44 -2.69 24.58
CA GLN A 66 -7.04 -3.89 25.18
C GLN A 66 -7.40 -3.70 26.67
N GLN A 67 -6.89 -2.65 27.32
CA GLN A 67 -7.12 -2.36 28.74
C GLN A 67 -8.36 -1.48 29.03
N THR A 68 -9.18 -1.16 28.03
CA THR A 68 -10.33 -0.22 28.15
C THR A 68 -11.71 -0.87 28.14
N THR A 69 -11.82 -2.18 28.40
CA THR A 69 -13.09 -2.91 28.62
C THR A 69 -13.16 -3.46 30.03
#